data_AF-A0A3C1SRV4-F1
#
_entry.id   AF-A0A3C1SRV4-F1
#
_cell.length_a   1.000
_cell.length_b   1.000
_cell.length_c   1.000
_cell.angle_alpha   90.00
_cell.angle_beta   90.00
_cell.angle_gamma   90.00
#
_symmetry.space_group_name_H-M   'P 1'
#
loop_
_entity.id
_entity.type
_entity.pdbx_description
1 polymer ?
#
loop_
_entity_poly.entity_id
_entity_poly.type
_entity_poly.pdbx_seq_one_letter_code
_entity_poly.pdbx_strand_id
1 'polypeptide(L)'
;ELPDAEPLYVAVDDDPAPLDEVLSWLARQLGVPEPPLASQSPLKPGAGERDSAMRLRASKRCRNARLRASGFEFRYPSYREGYAALLTATGSR
;
A
#
# COMPACT_ATOMS: atom_id res chain seq x y z
N GLU A 1 22.28 16.30 -21.46
CA GLU A 1 22.74 15.23 -20.54
C GLU A 1 21.75 15.18 -19.38
N LEU A 2 21.42 13.99 -18.86
CA LEU A 2 20.53 13.87 -17.70
C LEU A 2 21.30 14.18 -16.41
N PRO A 3 20.66 14.71 -15.37
CA PRO A 3 21.31 14.91 -14.07
C PRO A 3 21.70 13.56 -13.46
N ASP A 4 22.76 13.59 -12.64
CA ASP A 4 23.16 12.43 -11.86
C ASP A 4 22.06 12.06 -10.85
N ALA A 5 21.81 10.75 -10.71
CA ALA A 5 20.86 10.24 -9.75
C ALA A 5 21.39 10.37 -8.31
N GLU A 6 20.51 10.69 -7.36
CA GLU A 6 20.83 10.65 -5.94
C GLU A 6 21.08 9.20 -5.47
N PRO A 7 21.89 8.99 -4.42
CA PRO A 7 22.27 7.64 -3.98
C PRO A 7 21.13 6.83 -3.35
N LEU A 8 19.99 7.45 -2.99
CA LEU A 8 18.87 6.76 -2.34
C LEU A 8 17.51 7.44 -2.60
N TYR A 9 16.55 6.61 -3.01
CA TYR A 9 15.14 6.96 -3.18
C TYR A 9 14.23 6.01 -2.40
N VAL A 10 13.07 6.51 -1.98
CA VAL A 10 11.97 5.67 -1.47
C VAL A 10 10.90 5.57 -2.54
N ALA A 11 10.75 4.39 -3.14
CA ALA A 11 9.83 4.13 -4.24
C ALA A 11 8.45 3.65 -3.72
N VAL A 12 7.77 4.54 -2.99
CA VAL A 12 6.33 4.40 -2.67
C VAL A 12 5.52 5.34 -3.56
N ASP A 13 4.27 5.00 -3.83
CA ASP A 13 3.34 5.85 -4.58
C ASP A 13 2.97 7.14 -3.79
N ASP A 14 2.07 7.95 -4.35
CA ASP A 14 1.67 9.23 -3.76
C ASP A 14 0.54 9.08 -2.72
N ASP A 15 -0.03 7.88 -2.53
CA ASP A 15 -1.26 7.66 -1.74
C ASP A 15 -1.07 6.62 -0.61
N PRO A 16 -0.48 7.02 0.52
CA PRO A 16 -0.30 6.14 1.67
C PRO A 16 -1.65 5.80 2.34
N ALA A 17 -2.21 4.63 2.00
CA ALA A 17 -3.49 4.16 2.52
C ALA A 17 -3.35 3.13 3.67
N PRO A 18 -4.26 3.13 4.64
CA PRO A 18 -4.48 2.00 5.54
C PRO A 18 -4.88 0.71 4.79
N LEU A 19 -4.48 -0.45 5.30
CA LEU A 19 -4.77 -1.74 4.65
C LEU A 19 -6.28 -2.01 4.52
N ASP A 20 -7.04 -1.67 5.55
CA ASP A 20 -8.50 -1.80 5.58
C ASP A 20 -9.18 -0.93 4.49
N GLU A 21 -8.66 0.27 4.22
CA GLU A 21 -9.16 1.11 3.13
C GLU A 21 -8.93 0.47 1.75
N VAL A 22 -7.72 -0.06 1.52
CA VAL A 22 -7.36 -0.76 0.27
C VAL A 22 -8.25 -1.98 0.07
N LEU A 23 -8.41 -2.80 1.10
CA LEU A 23 -9.23 -4.02 1.05
C LEU A 23 -10.71 -3.72 0.85
N SER A 24 -11.26 -2.71 1.53
CA SER A 24 -12.65 -2.29 1.36
C SER A 24 -12.90 -1.76 -0.05
N TRP A 25 -11.97 -0.98 -0.59
CA TRP A 25 -12.06 -0.50 -1.97
C TRP A 25 -12.03 -1.66 -2.97
N LEU A 26 -11.14 -2.64 -2.81
CA LEU A 26 -11.07 -3.82 -3.66
C LEU A 26 -12.34 -4.68 -3.60
N ALA A 27 -12.88 -4.91 -2.41
CA ALA A 27 -14.13 -5.64 -2.24
C ALA A 27 -15.28 -5.00 -3.04
N ARG A 28 -15.37 -3.67 -2.97
CA ARG A 28 -16.33 -2.88 -3.76
C ARG A 28 -16.11 -3.02 -5.27
N GLN A 29 -14.87 -2.98 -5.75
CA GLN A 29 -14.59 -3.16 -7.18
C GLN A 29 -14.94 -4.57 -7.68
N LEU A 30 -14.78 -5.58 -6.83
CA LEU A 30 -15.03 -6.99 -7.15
C LEU A 30 -16.49 -7.41 -6.93
N GLY A 31 -17.34 -6.57 -6.34
CA GLY A 31 -18.73 -6.90 -6.01
C GLY A 31 -18.86 -7.98 -4.94
N VAL A 32 -17.88 -8.10 -4.05
CA VAL A 32 -17.86 -9.09 -2.95
C VAL A 32 -18.08 -8.41 -1.59
N PRO A 33 -18.51 -9.14 -0.56
CA PRO A 33 -18.63 -8.59 0.78
C PRO A 33 -17.29 -8.02 1.30
N GLU A 34 -17.37 -6.93 2.07
CA GLU A 34 -16.20 -6.36 2.74
C GLU A 34 -15.61 -7.34 3.76
N PRO A 35 -14.27 -7.41 3.89
CA PRO A 35 -13.65 -8.26 4.88
C PRO A 35 -13.93 -7.76 6.31
N PRO A 36 -14.00 -8.67 7.30
CA PRO A 36 -14.24 -8.27 8.68
C PRO A 36 -13.07 -7.43 9.21
N LEU A 37 -13.40 -6.38 9.97
CA LEU A 37 -12.39 -5.56 10.65
C LEU A 37 -11.71 -6.38 11.75
N ALA A 38 -10.38 -6.46 11.70
CA ALA A 38 -9.61 -6.99 12.81
C ALA A 38 -9.64 -5.98 13.96
N SER A 39 -10.07 -6.42 15.13
CA SER A 39 -10.11 -5.56 16.33
C SER A 39 -8.72 -5.15 16.82
N GLN A 40 -7.68 -5.88 16.40
CA GLN A 40 -6.30 -5.65 16.85
C GLN A 40 -5.26 -6.07 15.80
N SER A 41 -4.10 -5.41 15.81
CA SER A 41 -2.94 -5.78 14.97
C SER A 41 -2.43 -7.19 15.33
N PRO A 42 -1.95 -7.98 14.34
CA PRO A 42 -1.36 -9.29 14.58
C PRO A 42 -0.23 -9.25 15.60
N LEU A 43 -0.02 -10.36 16.30
CA LEU A 43 1.14 -10.55 17.17
C LEU A 43 2.40 -10.74 16.32
N LYS A 44 3.55 -10.30 16.84
CA LYS A 44 4.84 -10.71 16.29
C LYS A 44 4.99 -12.23 16.37
N PRO A 45 5.70 -12.88 15.42
CA PRO A 45 5.97 -14.31 15.50
C PRO A 45 6.54 -14.71 16.88
N GLY A 46 5.96 -15.74 17.50
CA GLY A 46 6.38 -16.24 18.82
C GLY A 46 5.84 -15.49 20.04
N ALA A 47 4.99 -14.47 19.87
CA ALA A 47 4.41 -13.74 20.99
C ALA A 47 3.10 -14.38 21.50
N GLY A 48 2.90 -14.36 22.82
CA GLY A 48 1.66 -14.80 23.46
C GLY A 48 0.57 -13.72 23.45
N GLU A 49 -0.70 -14.13 23.44
CA GLU A 49 -1.88 -13.26 23.28
C GLU A 49 -2.00 -12.11 24.31
N ARG A 50 -1.37 -12.26 25.47
CA ARG A 50 -1.43 -11.28 26.57
C ARG A 50 -0.40 -10.15 26.46
N ASP A 51 0.54 -10.23 25.52
CA ASP A 51 1.59 -9.20 25.39
C ASP A 51 1.22 -8.14 24.34
N SER A 52 0.48 -7.12 24.79
CA SER A 52 0.08 -5.99 23.94
C SER A 52 1.27 -5.21 23.34
N ALA A 53 2.46 -5.26 23.95
CA ALA A 53 3.67 -4.63 23.44
C ALA A 53 4.28 -5.40 22.26
N MET A 54 3.96 -6.70 22.13
CA MET A 54 4.42 -7.55 21.03
C MET A 54 3.49 -7.56 19.81
N ARG A 55 2.55 -6.63 19.71
CA ARG A 55 1.83 -6.41 18.45
C ARG A 55 2.74 -5.86 17.37
N LEU A 56 2.49 -6.30 16.15
CA LEU A 56 3.21 -5.85 14.98
C LEU A 56 2.87 -4.37 14.70
N ARG A 57 3.89 -3.51 14.68
CA ARG A 57 3.78 -2.11 14.24
C ARG A 57 4.29 -2.01 12.81
N ALA A 58 3.56 -2.59 11.86
CA ALA A 58 4.04 -2.79 10.49
C ALA A 58 3.87 -1.59 9.54
N SER A 59 3.15 -0.54 9.91
CA SER A 59 2.84 0.53 8.96
C SER A 59 3.66 1.79 9.24
N LYS A 60 4.44 2.22 8.24
CA LYS A 60 5.06 3.55 8.16
C LYS A 60 4.46 4.28 6.97
N ARG A 61 4.25 5.59 7.11
CA ARG A 61 4.01 6.48 5.97
C ARG A 61 5.37 7.01 5.53
N CYS A 62 5.72 6.71 4.28
CA CYS A 62 6.98 7.12 3.68
C CYS A 62 6.74 8.28 2.72
N ARG A 63 7.70 9.20 2.61
CA ARG A 63 7.68 10.28 1.61
C ARG A 63 8.51 9.86 0.41
N ASN A 64 7.98 10.04 -0.79
CA ASN A 64 8.66 9.80 -2.06
C ASN A 64 9.21 11.09 -2.70
N ALA A 65 9.31 12.19 -1.92
CA ALA A 65 9.63 13.53 -2.44
C ALA A 65 10.91 13.59 -3.31
N ARG A 66 11.97 12.85 -2.93
CA ARG A 66 13.19 12.76 -3.75
C ARG A 66 12.94 12.12 -5.10
N LEU A 67 12.10 11.08 -5.15
CA LEU A 67 11.76 10.40 -6.39
C LEU A 67 10.92 11.30 -7.30
N ARG A 68 9.96 12.05 -6.75
CA ARG A 68 9.20 13.03 -7.54
C ARG A 68 10.10 14.17 -8.05
N ALA A 69 11.02 14.65 -7.21
CA ALA A 69 11.95 15.71 -7.58
C ALA A 69 12.95 15.30 -8.69
N SER A 70 13.19 13.99 -8.91
CA SER A 70 14.02 13.54 -10.03
C SER A 70 13.32 13.62 -11.39
N GLY A 71 12.05 14.03 -11.42
CA GLY A 71 11.22 14.03 -12.64
C GLY A 71 10.55 12.68 -12.91
N PHE A 72 10.61 11.73 -11.97
CA PHE A 72 9.92 10.45 -12.12
C PHE A 72 8.39 10.64 -12.09
N GLU A 73 7.73 10.15 -13.14
CA GLU A 73 6.28 10.14 -13.26
C GLU A 73 5.72 8.73 -13.03
N PHE A 74 4.87 8.60 -12.01
CA PHE A 74 4.20 7.34 -11.73
C PHE A 74 3.15 7.04 -12.79
N ARG A 75 3.22 5.83 -13.37
CA ARG A 75 2.12 5.28 -14.17
C ARG A 75 0.85 5.08 -13.34
N TYR A 76 1.03 4.74 -12.07
CA TYR A 76 -0.03 4.52 -11.09
C TYR A 76 0.32 5.30 -9.82
N PRO A 77 -0.21 6.52 -9.65
CA PRO A 77 0.14 7.37 -8.51
C PRO A 77 -0.54 6.93 -7.20
N SER A 78 -1.56 6.07 -7.25
CA SER A 78 -2.14 5.42 -6.08
C SER A 78 -2.43 3.94 -6.33
N TYR A 79 -2.77 3.25 -5.24
CA TYR A 79 -3.28 1.88 -5.30
C TYR A 79 -4.53 1.76 -6.18
N ARG A 80 -5.36 2.81 -6.29
CA ARG A 80 -6.62 2.77 -7.04
C ARG A 80 -6.38 2.63 -8.54
N GLU A 81 -5.50 3.45 -9.14
CA GLU A 81 -5.19 3.33 -10.56
C GLU A 81 -4.48 1.99 -10.86
N GLY A 82 -3.56 1.58 -9.98
CA GLY A 82 -2.82 0.32 -10.14
C GLY A 82 -3.73 -0.90 -10.15
N TYR A 83 -4.59 -1.04 -9.13
CA TYR A 83 -5.54 -2.16 -9.07
C TYR A 83 -6.64 -2.06 -10.13
N ALA A 84 -7.16 -0.87 -10.46
CA ALA A 84 -8.16 -0.73 -11.51
C ALA A 84 -7.65 -1.23 -12.88
N ALA A 85 -6.38 -0.94 -13.20
CA ALA A 85 -5.75 -1.45 -14.42
C ALA A 85 -5.65 -2.99 -14.42
N LEU A 86 -5.28 -3.60 -13.28
CA LEU A 86 -5.20 -5.06 -13.14
C LEU A 86 -6.57 -5.73 -13.24
N LEU A 87 -7.60 -5.15 -12.63
CA LEU A 87 -8.96 -5.67 -12.66
C LEU A 87 -9.53 -5.63 -14.08
N THR A 88 -9.29 -4.54 -14.82
CA THR A 88 -9.69 -4.42 -16.23
C THR A 88 -8.98 -5.44 -17.10
N ALA A 89 -7.68 -5.63 -16.91
CA ALA A 89 -6.89 -6.61 -17.67
C ALA A 89 -7.31 -8.07 -17.40
N THR A 90 -7.83 -8.34 -16.20
CA THR A 90 -8.24 -9.69 -15.78
C THR A 90 -9.72 -9.98 -16.09
N GLY A 91 -10.56 -8.95 -16.19
CA GLY A 91 -12.00 -9.04 -16.46
C GLY A 91 -12.41 -9.42 -17.89
N SER A 92 -11.49 -9.94 -18.71
CA SER A 92 -11.74 -10.41 -20.09
C SER A 92 -11.85 -11.94 -20.19
N ARG A 93 -12.49 -12.60 -19.21
CA ARG A 93 -12.73 -14.06 -19.26
C ARG A 93 -14.20 -14.41 -19.08
#